data_AF-A0A432IFC7-F1
#
_entry.id   AF-A0A432IFC7-F1
#
_cell.length_a   1.000
_cell.length_b   1.000
_cell.length_c   1.000
_cell.angle_alpha   90.00
_cell.angle_beta   90.00
_cell.angle_gamma   90.00
#
_symmetry.space_group_name_H-M   'P 1'
#
loop_
_entity.id
_entity.type
_entity.pdbx_description
1 polymer ?
#
loop_
_entity_poly.entity_id
_entity_poly.type
_entity_poly.pdbx_seq_one_letter_code
_entity_poly.pdbx_strand_id
1 'polypeptide(L)'
;MPFILIGVGALVVVVIVAVMMIPGPEPVVVEEETRIAKEPEVDPRQVREDQARETLTRIEQSNRKEPDDRLSAALRFGSIAREYADTEAGKEAAALRATLLSTWRAEVDQSWHTLKGDVQGAFKRGDFEAAVQLLEGLPKIFDGAEVVLEASFENELDNLRIDAREQYRYKKRLDELSAKAGKYALKGYDDIAIATIEALEERVEDEAPDVWKLKEDLVKRVQREGLAMLIEQEGVVEEAIAEARRLEEERKKAEREQRWLDLRESVAWSNKLSPTNLYNWVVTSDRQLVGSGQTGNWRVLEREGTAVLVGDNRSGSDMFIGLFSNHWEDYVCHFEVNIRDGALRISPRTNSRGGGVGDQTSPMLELGDDFPQSRWVGVDFEVHGDQVVLRYGDSSDEISLDPETTRLPSTGGFVFFIADGTRLEIRDVRVKLVSDTRGGGIWAR
;
A
#
# COMPACT_ATOMS: atom_id res chain seq x y z
N MET A 1 47.21 -65.79 -22.09
CA MET A 1 48.10 -66.85 -22.64
C MET A 1 47.68 -68.17 -22.02
N PRO A 2 47.83 -69.34 -22.65
CA PRO A 2 47.66 -69.80 -24.06
C PRO A 2 46.68 -71.03 -24.15
N PHE A 3 46.01 -71.34 -25.27
CA PHE A 3 46.34 -72.24 -26.39
C PHE A 3 46.53 -73.76 -26.12
N ILE A 4 45.98 -74.58 -27.06
CA ILE A 4 46.24 -76.00 -27.46
C ILE A 4 45.33 -77.06 -26.76
N LEU A 5 44.65 -78.07 -27.34
CA LEU A 5 44.55 -78.88 -28.60
C LEU A 5 44.58 -80.39 -28.19
N ILE A 6 43.64 -81.17 -28.76
CA ILE A 6 43.68 -82.62 -29.08
C ILE A 6 43.32 -83.69 -28.02
N GLY A 7 42.41 -84.58 -28.45
CA GLY A 7 42.36 -86.02 -28.12
C GLY A 7 41.09 -86.43 -27.35
N VAL A 8 40.39 -87.56 -27.56
CA VAL A 8 40.56 -88.84 -28.28
C VAL A 8 39.17 -89.53 -28.20
N GLY A 9 38.82 -90.47 -29.10
CA GLY A 9 37.89 -91.54 -28.69
C GLY A 9 37.11 -92.26 -29.79
N ALA A 10 37.78 -93.13 -30.54
CA ALA A 10 37.12 -94.25 -31.23
C ALA A 10 36.96 -95.43 -30.25
N LEU A 11 35.79 -96.06 -30.20
CA LEU A 11 35.69 -97.48 -29.83
C LEU A 11 34.52 -98.16 -30.55
N VAL A 12 34.88 -99.28 -31.17
CA VAL A 12 34.15 -100.20 -32.02
C VAL A 12 33.36 -101.21 -31.18
N VAL A 13 32.19 -101.65 -31.65
CA VAL A 13 31.57 -102.93 -31.23
C VAL A 13 31.28 -103.77 -32.48
N VAL A 14 31.96 -104.91 -32.53
CA VAL A 14 31.80 -106.02 -33.49
C VAL A 14 30.84 -107.04 -32.89
N VAL A 15 29.92 -107.58 -33.70
CA VAL A 15 29.23 -108.85 -33.43
C VAL A 15 29.51 -109.81 -34.60
N ILE A 16 30.14 -110.93 -34.28
CA ILE A 16 30.39 -112.09 -35.14
C ILE A 16 29.31 -113.15 -34.83
N VAL A 17 28.75 -113.79 -35.86
CA VAL A 17 28.42 -115.23 -35.81
C VAL A 17 28.79 -115.86 -37.14
N ALA A 18 29.61 -116.91 -37.05
CA ALA A 18 30.09 -117.75 -38.14
C ALA A 18 29.30 -119.07 -38.21
N VAL A 19 29.13 -119.63 -39.41
CA VAL A 19 28.83 -121.06 -39.63
C VAL A 19 29.74 -121.61 -40.74
N MET A 20 30.80 -122.28 -40.28
CA MET A 20 31.52 -123.48 -40.75
C MET A 20 31.61 -123.95 -42.23
N MET A 21 32.86 -124.32 -42.60
CA MET A 21 33.38 -125.42 -43.46
C MET A 21 33.99 -125.08 -44.85
N ILE A 22 35.20 -125.61 -45.07
CA ILE A 22 36.18 -125.56 -46.20
C ILE A 22 36.06 -126.89 -47.03
N PRO A 23 36.57 -127.15 -48.30
CA PRO A 23 37.40 -126.40 -49.29
C PRO A 23 37.02 -126.44 -50.82
N GLY A 24 37.45 -125.41 -51.59
CA GLY A 24 38.09 -125.40 -52.95
C GLY A 24 37.37 -125.93 -54.23
N PRO A 25 37.84 -125.62 -55.48
CA PRO A 25 38.95 -124.74 -55.93
C PRO A 25 38.54 -123.61 -56.92
N GLU A 26 39.40 -122.58 -57.04
CA GLU A 26 39.42 -121.53 -58.09
C GLU A 26 39.93 -122.06 -59.46
N PRO A 27 40.00 -121.29 -60.58
CA PRO A 27 39.49 -119.94 -60.88
C PRO A 27 38.72 -119.84 -62.22
N VAL A 28 37.78 -118.90 -62.39
CA VAL A 28 37.30 -118.52 -63.73
C VAL A 28 37.05 -117.01 -63.81
N VAL A 29 37.94 -116.36 -64.58
CA VAL A 29 37.80 -115.15 -65.40
C VAL A 29 37.33 -113.85 -64.72
N VAL A 30 38.28 -112.90 -64.69
CA VAL A 30 38.09 -111.47 -64.48
C VAL A 30 37.19 -110.90 -65.58
N GLU A 31 35.97 -110.53 -65.22
CA GLU A 31 35.23 -109.42 -65.82
C GLU A 31 34.96 -108.40 -64.71
N GLU A 32 35.93 -107.54 -64.42
CA GLU A 32 35.60 -106.27 -63.77
C GLU A 32 35.02 -105.34 -64.85
N GLU A 33 33.73 -105.52 -65.14
CA GLU A 33 32.91 -104.37 -65.54
C GLU A 33 32.94 -103.40 -64.35
N THR A 34 33.78 -102.38 -64.44
CA THR A 34 33.67 -101.17 -63.62
C THR A 34 32.33 -100.50 -63.96
N ARG A 35 31.25 -100.97 -63.34
CA ARG A 35 30.03 -100.17 -63.21
C ARG A 35 30.35 -99.04 -62.25
N ILE A 36 30.79 -97.92 -62.83
CA ILE A 36 30.80 -96.61 -62.20
C ILE A 36 29.40 -96.41 -61.61
N ALA A 37 29.29 -96.53 -60.29
CA ALA A 37 28.11 -96.08 -59.58
C ALA A 37 28.00 -94.58 -59.85
N LYS A 38 27.00 -94.16 -60.63
CA LYS A 38 26.64 -92.75 -60.71
C LYS A 38 26.40 -92.26 -59.29
N GLU A 39 27.25 -91.35 -58.80
CA GLU A 39 26.89 -90.49 -57.67
C GLU A 39 25.51 -89.88 -57.98
N PRO A 40 24.61 -89.76 -57.00
CA PRO A 40 23.34 -89.09 -57.24
C PRO A 40 23.65 -87.68 -57.75
N GLU A 41 23.21 -87.39 -58.96
CA GLU A 41 23.31 -86.09 -59.60
C GLU A 41 22.36 -85.16 -58.84
N VAL A 42 22.80 -84.66 -57.68
CA VAL A 42 22.02 -83.73 -56.87
C VAL A 42 22.04 -82.40 -57.62
N ASP A 43 20.87 -81.94 -58.06
CA ASP A 43 20.74 -80.64 -58.73
C ASP A 43 21.25 -79.52 -57.80
N PRO A 44 22.36 -78.83 -58.15
CA PRO A 44 22.93 -77.77 -57.31
C PRO A 44 21.93 -76.67 -56.98
N ARG A 45 20.90 -76.46 -57.81
CA ARG A 45 19.82 -75.51 -57.55
C ARG A 45 18.92 -75.97 -56.41
N GLN A 46 18.62 -77.27 -56.33
CA GLN A 46 17.80 -77.83 -55.24
C GLN A 46 18.54 -77.76 -53.90
N VAL A 47 19.85 -78.06 -53.87
CA VAL A 47 20.65 -77.92 -52.64
C VAL A 47 20.65 -76.48 -52.12
N ARG A 48 20.79 -75.50 -53.03
CA ARG A 48 20.77 -74.08 -52.68
C ARG A 48 19.39 -73.64 -52.17
N GLU A 49 18.32 -74.14 -52.78
CA GLU A 49 16.94 -73.90 -52.32
C GLU A 49 16.70 -74.48 -50.92
N ASP A 50 17.12 -75.73 -50.67
CA ASP A 50 16.94 -76.39 -49.37
C ASP A 50 17.71 -75.66 -48.25
N GLN A 51 18.94 -75.21 -48.54
CA GLN A 51 19.73 -74.38 -47.63
C GLN A 51 19.07 -73.02 -47.35
N ALA A 52 18.54 -72.37 -48.39
CA ALA A 52 17.80 -71.11 -48.28
C ALA A 52 16.53 -71.29 -47.41
N ARG A 53 15.80 -72.39 -47.61
CA ARG A 53 14.57 -72.74 -46.88
C ARG A 53 14.84 -73.02 -45.40
N GLU A 54 15.89 -73.78 -45.09
CA GLU A 54 16.30 -74.05 -43.70
C GLU A 54 16.69 -72.75 -42.98
N THR A 55 17.45 -71.89 -43.67
CA THR A 55 17.90 -70.61 -43.14
C THR A 55 16.74 -69.65 -42.90
N LEU A 56 15.78 -69.57 -43.84
CA LEU A 56 14.55 -68.78 -43.70
C LEU A 56 13.74 -69.26 -42.48
N THR A 57 13.51 -70.57 -42.36
CA THR A 57 12.75 -71.15 -41.25
C THR A 57 13.39 -70.82 -39.89
N ARG A 58 14.72 -70.88 -39.80
CA ARG A 58 15.47 -70.54 -38.59
C ARG A 58 15.32 -69.07 -38.22
N ILE A 59 15.39 -68.17 -39.20
CA ILE A 59 15.21 -66.72 -38.97
C ILE A 59 13.78 -66.41 -38.54
N GLU A 60 12.77 -67.00 -39.19
CA GLU A 60 11.38 -66.84 -38.76
C GLU A 60 11.15 -67.30 -37.32
N GLN A 61 11.72 -68.45 -36.93
CA GLN A 61 11.67 -68.91 -35.55
C GLN A 61 12.36 -67.96 -34.58
N SER A 62 13.48 -67.35 -34.97
CA SER A 62 14.14 -66.36 -34.13
C SER A 62 13.35 -65.07 -34.02
N ASN A 63 12.77 -64.57 -35.11
CA ASN A 63 11.96 -63.35 -35.11
C ASN A 63 10.68 -63.53 -34.30
N ARG A 64 10.12 -64.74 -34.25
CA ARG A 64 8.99 -65.07 -33.35
C ARG A 64 9.34 -64.98 -31.86
N LYS A 65 10.61 -65.18 -31.49
CA LYS A 65 11.08 -65.06 -30.09
C LYS A 65 11.28 -63.60 -29.68
N GLU A 66 11.58 -62.74 -30.63
CA GLU A 66 11.86 -61.31 -30.43
C GLU A 66 11.01 -60.47 -31.39
N PRO A 67 9.67 -60.45 -31.22
CA PRO A 67 8.77 -59.79 -32.17
C PRO A 67 8.94 -58.27 -32.23
N ASP A 68 9.52 -57.67 -31.18
CA ASP A 68 9.73 -56.23 -31.07
C ASP A 68 11.05 -55.77 -31.73
N ASP A 69 11.98 -56.67 -32.06
CA ASP A 69 13.26 -56.33 -32.71
C ASP A 69 13.11 -56.29 -34.24
N ARG A 70 12.34 -55.30 -34.69
CA ARG A 70 11.93 -55.15 -36.10
C ARG A 70 13.10 -54.80 -37.01
N LEU A 71 14.05 -54.00 -36.52
CA LEU A 71 15.26 -53.64 -37.25
C LEU A 71 16.10 -54.87 -37.55
N SER A 72 16.42 -55.68 -36.53
CA SER A 72 17.19 -56.91 -36.74
C SER A 72 16.44 -57.90 -37.62
N ALA A 73 15.13 -58.04 -37.45
CA ALA A 73 14.30 -58.90 -38.31
C ALA A 73 14.37 -58.46 -39.78
N ALA A 74 14.25 -57.16 -40.07
CA ALA A 74 14.35 -56.61 -41.41
C ALA A 74 15.75 -56.79 -42.03
N LEU A 75 16.81 -56.66 -41.23
CA LEU A 75 18.20 -56.91 -41.65
C LEU A 75 18.43 -58.40 -41.97
N ARG A 76 17.93 -59.30 -41.12
CA ARG A 76 18.04 -60.77 -41.29
C ARG A 76 17.33 -61.23 -42.56
N PHE A 77 16.07 -60.81 -42.78
CA PHE A 77 15.36 -61.12 -44.04
C PHE A 77 16.05 -60.50 -45.26
N GLY A 78 16.59 -59.29 -45.13
CA GLY A 78 17.34 -58.63 -46.22
C GLY A 78 18.68 -59.29 -46.54
N SER A 79 19.29 -59.96 -45.56
CA SER A 79 20.49 -60.78 -45.79
C SER A 79 20.16 -62.02 -46.64
N ILE A 80 19.13 -62.79 -46.24
CA ILE A 80 18.69 -63.98 -46.99
C ILE A 80 18.28 -63.60 -48.41
N ALA A 81 17.47 -62.55 -48.57
CA ALA A 81 16.98 -62.11 -49.87
C ALA A 81 18.12 -61.75 -50.85
N ARG A 82 19.25 -61.24 -50.33
CA ARG A 82 20.44 -60.93 -51.14
C ARG A 82 21.30 -62.16 -51.41
N GLU A 83 21.52 -62.99 -50.39
CA GLU A 83 22.37 -64.19 -50.47
C GLU A 83 21.77 -65.25 -51.40
N TYR A 84 20.45 -65.41 -51.38
CA TYR A 84 19.70 -66.44 -52.12
C TYR A 84 18.72 -65.84 -53.14
N ALA A 85 19.07 -64.71 -53.77
CA ALA A 85 18.19 -63.95 -54.67
C ALA A 85 17.61 -64.76 -55.86
N ASP A 86 18.26 -65.86 -56.23
CA ASP A 86 17.89 -66.76 -57.32
C ASP A 86 16.96 -67.92 -56.90
N THR A 87 16.62 -68.02 -55.61
CA THR A 87 15.79 -69.09 -55.01
C THR A 87 14.37 -68.61 -54.70
N GLU A 88 13.42 -69.53 -54.52
CA GLU A 88 12.06 -69.18 -54.09
C GLU A 88 12.04 -68.73 -52.62
N ALA A 89 12.81 -69.37 -51.74
CA ALA A 89 12.98 -68.93 -50.35
C ALA A 89 13.58 -67.51 -50.24
N GLY A 90 14.49 -67.12 -51.13
CA GLY A 90 15.04 -65.76 -51.18
C GLY A 90 14.01 -64.71 -51.60
N LYS A 91 13.15 -65.03 -52.58
CA LYS A 91 12.01 -64.18 -52.97
C LYS A 91 10.99 -64.05 -51.84
N GLU A 92 10.72 -65.13 -51.12
CA GLU A 92 9.84 -65.15 -49.95
C GLU A 92 10.40 -64.28 -48.82
N ALA A 93 11.70 -64.38 -48.53
CA ALA A 93 12.38 -63.50 -47.56
C ALA A 93 12.27 -62.01 -47.96
N ALA A 94 12.38 -61.69 -49.25
CA ALA A 94 12.19 -60.33 -49.76
C ALA A 94 10.75 -59.82 -49.55
N ALA A 95 9.76 -60.67 -49.82
CA ALA A 95 8.34 -60.35 -49.60
C ALA A 95 8.00 -60.17 -48.10
N LEU A 96 8.55 -61.03 -47.24
CA LEU A 96 8.41 -60.91 -45.78
C LEU A 96 9.04 -59.61 -45.25
N ARG A 97 10.24 -59.26 -45.75
CA ARG A 97 10.88 -57.97 -45.43
C ARG A 97 10.03 -56.79 -45.88
N ALA A 98 9.51 -56.80 -47.10
CA ALA A 98 8.68 -55.71 -47.61
C ALA A 98 7.41 -55.53 -46.77
N THR A 99 6.74 -56.63 -46.43
CA THR A 99 5.56 -56.64 -45.55
C THR A 99 5.89 -56.07 -44.16
N LEU A 100 6.99 -56.52 -43.56
CA LEU A 100 7.48 -56.03 -42.27
C LEU A 100 7.75 -54.51 -42.31
N LEU A 101 8.50 -54.02 -43.30
CA LEU A 101 8.82 -52.60 -43.42
C LEU A 101 7.57 -51.74 -43.64
N SER A 102 6.63 -52.19 -44.47
CA SER A 102 5.38 -51.45 -44.72
C SER A 102 4.49 -51.36 -43.48
N THR A 103 4.37 -52.46 -42.72
CA THR A 103 3.58 -52.52 -41.48
C THR A 103 4.25 -51.69 -40.39
N TRP A 104 5.57 -51.83 -40.24
CA TRP A 104 6.34 -51.07 -39.28
C TRP A 104 6.25 -49.57 -39.54
N ARG A 105 6.36 -49.13 -40.81
CA ARG A 105 6.17 -47.72 -41.18
C ARG A 105 4.83 -47.17 -40.71
N ALA A 106 3.73 -47.85 -41.04
CA ALA A 106 2.39 -47.40 -40.67
C ALA A 106 2.20 -47.28 -39.15
N GLU A 107 2.71 -48.25 -38.38
CA GLU A 107 2.60 -48.23 -36.93
C GLU A 107 3.50 -47.18 -36.27
N VAL A 108 4.70 -46.95 -36.82
CA VAL A 108 5.59 -45.88 -36.35
C VAL A 108 5.00 -44.51 -36.68
N ASP A 109 4.45 -44.30 -37.87
CA ASP A 109 3.79 -43.04 -38.25
C ASP A 109 2.66 -42.69 -37.26
N GLN A 110 1.81 -43.68 -36.94
CA GLN A 110 0.74 -43.51 -35.95
C GLN A 110 1.30 -43.23 -34.54
N SER A 111 2.33 -43.96 -34.14
CA SER A 111 2.98 -43.78 -32.84
C SER A 111 3.65 -42.40 -32.73
N TRP A 112 4.23 -41.91 -33.83
CA TRP A 112 4.86 -40.59 -33.93
C TRP A 112 3.84 -39.47 -33.78
N HIS A 113 2.70 -39.58 -34.46
CA HIS A 113 1.59 -38.64 -34.30
C HIS A 113 1.07 -38.58 -32.87
N THR A 114 0.95 -39.74 -32.21
CA THR A 114 0.50 -39.83 -30.82
C THR A 114 1.51 -39.16 -29.88
N LEU A 115 2.80 -39.49 -30.01
CA LEU A 115 3.87 -38.90 -29.21
C LEU A 115 3.93 -37.37 -29.38
N LYS A 116 3.82 -36.86 -30.61
CA LYS A 116 3.74 -35.42 -30.87
C LYS A 116 2.55 -34.78 -30.17
N GLY A 117 1.38 -35.42 -30.21
CA GLY A 117 0.19 -34.96 -29.50
C GLY A 117 0.39 -34.88 -27.99
N ASP A 118 0.99 -35.91 -27.41
CA ASP A 118 1.28 -35.98 -25.96
C ASP A 118 2.29 -34.91 -25.52
N VAL A 119 3.37 -34.73 -26.29
CA VAL A 119 4.37 -33.69 -26.07
C VAL A 119 3.74 -32.30 -26.19
N GLN A 120 2.96 -32.03 -27.24
CA GLN A 120 2.24 -30.75 -27.37
C GLN A 120 1.26 -30.52 -26.22
N GLY A 121 0.58 -31.57 -25.75
CA GLY A 121 -0.28 -31.51 -24.58
C GLY A 121 0.48 -31.13 -23.31
N ALA A 122 1.66 -31.72 -23.11
CA ALA A 122 2.55 -31.40 -21.98
C ALA A 122 3.03 -29.94 -22.04
N PHE A 123 3.47 -29.45 -23.21
CA PHE A 123 3.83 -28.05 -23.42
C PHE A 123 2.67 -27.09 -23.10
N LYS A 124 1.45 -27.39 -23.57
CA LYS A 124 0.25 -26.57 -23.28
C LYS A 124 -0.09 -26.50 -21.79
N ARG A 125 0.21 -27.55 -21.02
CA ARG A 125 0.01 -27.59 -19.57
C ARG A 125 1.21 -27.03 -18.79
N GLY A 126 2.29 -26.64 -19.47
CA GLY A 126 3.55 -26.24 -18.86
C GLY A 126 4.27 -27.38 -18.14
N ASP A 127 3.94 -28.64 -18.43
CA ASP A 127 4.57 -29.83 -17.82
C ASP A 127 5.77 -30.30 -18.65
N PHE A 128 6.81 -29.46 -18.68
CA PHE A 128 7.99 -29.71 -19.52
C PHE A 128 8.83 -30.91 -19.05
N GLU A 129 8.73 -31.29 -17.77
CA GLU A 129 9.40 -32.50 -17.28
C GLU A 129 8.81 -33.76 -17.90
N ALA A 130 7.48 -33.87 -17.93
CA ALA A 130 6.79 -34.96 -18.61
C ALA A 130 7.12 -35.00 -20.10
N ALA A 131 7.22 -33.84 -20.77
CA ALA A 131 7.63 -33.76 -22.18
C ALA A 131 9.05 -34.31 -22.41
N VAL A 132 10.01 -33.97 -21.54
CA VAL A 132 11.39 -34.51 -21.61
C VAL A 132 11.38 -36.03 -21.39
N GLN A 133 10.65 -36.52 -20.39
CA GLN A 133 10.57 -37.96 -20.10
C GLN A 133 10.00 -38.77 -21.28
N LEU A 134 8.97 -38.23 -21.96
CA LEU A 134 8.39 -38.87 -23.15
C LEU A 134 9.39 -38.94 -24.32
N LEU A 135 10.23 -37.92 -24.50
CA LEU A 135 11.20 -37.83 -25.61
C LEU A 135 12.53 -38.56 -25.35
N GLU A 136 12.90 -38.73 -24.08
CA GLU A 136 14.06 -39.55 -23.66
C GLU A 136 13.69 -41.03 -23.55
N GLY A 137 12.48 -41.33 -23.08
CA GLY A 137 11.93 -42.68 -22.92
C GLY A 137 11.08 -43.12 -24.13
N LEU A 138 11.63 -43.04 -25.34
CA LEU A 138 10.90 -43.43 -26.54
C LEU A 138 10.47 -44.90 -26.50
N PRO A 139 9.25 -45.23 -26.98
CA PRO A 139 8.85 -46.62 -27.17
C PRO A 139 9.80 -47.36 -28.13
N LYS A 140 10.04 -48.65 -27.87
CA LYS A 140 10.90 -49.52 -28.71
C LYS A 140 10.54 -49.55 -30.19
N ILE A 141 9.29 -49.21 -30.55
CA ILE A 141 8.86 -49.14 -31.95
C ILE A 141 9.67 -48.14 -32.78
N PHE A 142 10.28 -47.15 -32.12
CA PHE A 142 11.14 -46.14 -32.74
C PHE A 142 12.60 -46.60 -32.93
N ASP A 143 12.99 -47.76 -32.41
CA ASP A 143 14.37 -48.27 -32.55
C ASP A 143 14.68 -48.59 -34.02
N GLY A 144 15.52 -47.77 -34.66
CA GLY A 144 15.85 -47.90 -36.09
C GLY A 144 14.76 -47.37 -37.03
N ALA A 145 13.81 -46.58 -36.51
CA ALA A 145 12.72 -46.02 -37.31
C ALA A 145 13.19 -45.12 -38.45
N GLU A 146 14.44 -44.60 -38.43
CA GLU A 146 15.03 -43.87 -39.56
C GLU A 146 15.07 -44.70 -40.85
N VAL A 147 14.98 -46.03 -40.76
CA VAL A 147 14.95 -46.94 -41.92
C VAL A 147 13.60 -46.91 -42.65
N VAL A 148 12.51 -46.58 -41.94
CA VAL A 148 11.13 -46.61 -42.48
C VAL A 148 10.48 -45.24 -42.57
N LEU A 149 10.96 -44.28 -41.80
CA LEU A 149 10.47 -42.89 -41.78
C LEU A 149 11.24 -41.99 -42.76
N GLU A 150 10.68 -40.82 -43.02
CA GLU A 150 11.32 -39.77 -43.82
C GLU A 150 12.59 -39.24 -43.12
N ALA A 151 13.54 -38.73 -43.90
CA ALA A 151 14.80 -38.16 -43.40
C ALA A 151 14.63 -36.96 -42.45
N SER A 152 13.42 -36.40 -42.32
CA SER A 152 13.09 -35.33 -41.39
C SER A 152 12.86 -35.80 -39.95
N PHE A 153 12.58 -37.10 -39.71
CA PHE A 153 12.21 -37.61 -38.40
C PHE A 153 13.28 -37.37 -37.32
N GLU A 154 14.55 -37.69 -37.60
CA GLU A 154 15.65 -37.50 -36.65
C GLU A 154 15.81 -36.03 -36.27
N ASN A 155 15.77 -35.14 -37.26
CA ASN A 155 15.87 -33.70 -37.05
C ASN A 155 14.69 -33.16 -36.22
N GLU A 156 13.46 -33.61 -36.51
CA GLU A 156 12.29 -33.20 -35.74
C GLU A 156 12.33 -33.71 -34.30
N LEU A 157 12.76 -34.95 -34.08
CA LEU A 157 12.90 -35.53 -32.76
C LEU A 157 13.96 -34.79 -31.93
N ASP A 158 15.10 -34.48 -32.53
CA ASP A 158 16.16 -33.75 -31.85
C ASP A 158 15.76 -32.31 -31.53
N ASN A 159 15.07 -31.62 -32.44
CA ASN A 159 14.51 -30.29 -32.17
C ASN A 159 13.52 -30.32 -31.00
N LEU A 160 12.59 -31.29 -30.98
CA LEU A 160 11.63 -31.45 -29.86
C LEU A 160 12.35 -31.71 -28.53
N ARG A 161 13.44 -32.48 -28.52
CA ARG A 161 14.25 -32.73 -27.32
C ARG A 161 14.94 -31.46 -26.83
N ILE A 162 15.51 -30.68 -27.75
CA ILE A 162 16.15 -29.40 -27.42
C ILE A 162 15.12 -28.46 -26.81
N ASP A 163 14.00 -28.24 -27.51
CA ASP A 163 12.92 -27.35 -27.06
C ASP A 163 12.39 -27.77 -25.67
N ALA A 164 12.10 -29.05 -25.46
CA ALA A 164 11.58 -29.54 -24.18
C ALA A 164 12.58 -29.33 -23.04
N ARG A 165 13.88 -29.55 -23.28
CA ARG A 165 14.93 -29.35 -22.27
C ARG A 165 15.15 -27.87 -21.95
N GLU A 166 15.10 -27.01 -22.95
CA GLU A 166 15.24 -25.56 -22.75
C GLU A 166 14.07 -25.01 -21.94
N GLN A 167 12.83 -25.36 -22.31
CA GLN A 167 11.62 -24.95 -21.58
C GLN A 167 11.61 -25.49 -20.14
N TYR A 168 12.03 -26.75 -19.94
CA TYR A 168 12.16 -27.31 -18.60
C TYR A 168 13.18 -26.56 -17.73
N ARG A 169 14.35 -26.24 -18.27
CA ARG A 169 15.38 -25.45 -17.56
C ARG A 169 14.88 -24.05 -17.21
N TYR A 170 14.19 -23.41 -18.15
CA TYR A 170 13.61 -22.09 -17.95
C TYR A 170 12.57 -22.10 -16.83
N LYS A 171 11.60 -23.03 -16.87
CA LYS A 171 10.60 -23.19 -15.82
C LYS A 171 11.22 -23.48 -14.45
N LYS A 172 12.21 -24.37 -14.38
CA LYS A 172 12.90 -24.67 -13.12
C LYS A 172 13.57 -23.42 -12.52
N ARG A 173 14.19 -22.60 -13.36
CA ARG A 173 14.81 -21.33 -12.94
C ARG A 173 13.78 -20.34 -12.42
N LEU A 174 12.60 -20.25 -13.07
CA LEU A 174 11.47 -19.46 -12.60
C LEU A 174 11.01 -19.93 -11.22
N ASP A 175 10.82 -21.23 -11.02
CA ASP A 175 10.38 -21.81 -9.74
C ASP A 175 11.39 -21.53 -8.61
N GLU A 176 12.69 -21.67 -8.89
CA GLU A 176 13.76 -21.36 -7.93
C GLU A 176 13.78 -19.88 -7.52
N LEU A 177 13.60 -18.97 -8.47
CA LEU A 177 13.58 -17.53 -8.23
C LEU A 177 12.29 -17.11 -7.51
N SER A 178 11.15 -17.70 -7.87
CA SER A 178 9.88 -17.54 -7.16
C SER A 178 10.00 -17.98 -5.70
N ALA A 179 10.56 -19.17 -5.45
CA ALA A 179 10.80 -19.66 -4.10
C ALA A 179 11.76 -18.75 -3.30
N LYS A 180 12.76 -18.16 -3.96
CA LYS A 180 13.67 -17.20 -3.34
C LYS A 180 12.97 -15.89 -2.99
N ALA A 181 12.15 -15.35 -3.89
CA ALA A 181 11.33 -14.17 -3.65
C ALA A 181 10.36 -14.40 -2.49
N GLY A 182 9.67 -15.54 -2.47
CA GLY A 182 8.79 -15.93 -1.36
C GLY A 182 9.51 -16.00 0.00
N LYS A 183 10.77 -16.48 0.03
CA LYS A 183 11.58 -16.47 1.25
C LYS A 183 11.94 -15.06 1.74
N TYR A 184 12.17 -14.10 0.84
CA TYR A 184 12.43 -12.71 1.21
C TYR A 184 11.15 -12.03 1.72
N ALA A 185 10.03 -12.26 1.04
CA ALA A 185 8.72 -11.78 1.47
C ALA A 185 8.35 -12.27 2.88
N LEU A 186 8.59 -13.56 3.19
CA LEU A 186 8.34 -14.11 4.54
C LEU A 186 9.22 -13.49 5.64
N LYS A 187 10.36 -12.88 5.26
CA LYS A 187 11.26 -12.19 6.19
C LYS A 187 10.97 -10.68 6.31
N GLY A 188 9.95 -10.18 5.61
CA GLY A 188 9.63 -8.75 5.55
C GLY A 188 10.57 -7.93 4.67
N TYR A 189 11.35 -8.56 3.80
CA TYR A 189 12.20 -7.87 2.82
C TYR A 189 11.47 -7.75 1.49
N ASP A 190 10.33 -7.06 1.49
CA ASP A 190 9.41 -7.02 0.36
C ASP A 190 10.03 -6.34 -0.88
N ASP A 191 10.84 -5.29 -0.70
CA ASP A 191 11.57 -4.64 -1.81
C ASP A 191 12.58 -5.58 -2.48
N ILE A 192 13.27 -6.42 -1.70
CA ILE A 192 14.23 -7.42 -2.21
C ILE A 192 13.48 -8.55 -2.92
N ALA A 193 12.31 -8.94 -2.42
CA ALA A 193 11.44 -9.91 -3.06
C ALA A 193 10.93 -9.40 -4.41
N ILE A 194 10.48 -8.14 -4.49
CA ILE A 194 10.06 -7.48 -5.73
C ILE A 194 11.23 -7.42 -6.72
N ALA A 195 12.40 -6.94 -6.31
CA ALA A 195 13.60 -6.88 -7.16
C ALA A 195 14.04 -8.27 -7.65
N THR A 196 13.87 -9.32 -6.85
CA THR A 196 14.17 -10.71 -7.25
C THR A 196 13.21 -11.20 -8.34
N ILE A 197 11.93 -10.78 -8.29
CA ILE A 197 10.94 -11.09 -9.34
C ILE A 197 11.20 -10.24 -10.59
N GLU A 198 11.57 -8.97 -10.45
CA GLU A 198 11.89 -8.08 -11.57
C GLU A 198 13.18 -8.45 -12.30
N ALA A 199 14.08 -9.19 -11.65
CA ALA A 199 15.30 -9.71 -12.28
C ALA A 199 15.03 -10.91 -13.21
N LEU A 200 13.80 -11.40 -13.30
CA LEU A 200 13.38 -12.37 -14.30
C LEU A 200 13.18 -11.66 -15.67
N GLU A 201 13.40 -12.38 -16.77
CA GLU A 201 13.23 -11.86 -18.13
C GLU A 201 11.80 -11.33 -18.40
N GLU A 202 11.65 -10.46 -19.42
CA GLU A 202 10.48 -9.59 -19.70
C GLU A 202 9.08 -10.25 -19.81
N ARG A 203 8.93 -11.58 -19.65
CA ARG A 203 7.66 -12.30 -19.86
C ARG A 203 7.08 -13.03 -18.63
N VAL A 204 7.49 -12.66 -17.41
CA VAL A 204 6.94 -13.25 -16.17
C VAL A 204 5.41 -13.11 -16.07
N GLU A 205 4.84 -12.01 -16.56
CA GLU A 205 3.39 -11.76 -16.52
C GLU A 205 2.60 -12.82 -17.29
N ASP A 206 3.10 -13.23 -18.47
CA ASP A 206 2.47 -14.23 -19.32
C ASP A 206 2.80 -15.67 -18.91
N GLU A 207 4.04 -15.91 -18.48
CA GLU A 207 4.60 -17.26 -18.31
C GLU A 207 4.48 -17.78 -16.87
N ALA A 208 4.29 -16.88 -15.89
CA ALA A 208 4.19 -17.22 -14.46
C ALA A 208 3.23 -16.27 -13.71
N PRO A 209 1.91 -16.35 -13.96
CA PRO A 209 0.91 -15.42 -13.42
C PRO A 209 0.84 -15.42 -11.87
N ASP A 210 1.14 -16.55 -11.23
CA ASP A 210 1.17 -16.64 -9.76
C ASP A 210 2.34 -15.83 -9.16
N VAL A 211 3.48 -15.80 -9.84
CA VAL A 211 4.66 -15.01 -9.44
C VAL A 211 4.39 -13.52 -9.65
N TRP A 212 3.72 -13.19 -10.75
CA TRP A 212 3.27 -11.82 -11.01
C TRP A 212 2.29 -11.32 -9.94
N LYS A 213 1.31 -12.15 -9.58
CA LYS A 213 0.36 -11.85 -8.51
C LYS A 213 1.06 -11.63 -7.16
N LEU A 214 2.05 -12.45 -6.83
CA LEU A 214 2.86 -12.25 -5.63
C LEU A 214 3.56 -10.88 -5.65
N LYS A 215 4.14 -10.46 -6.79
CA LYS A 215 4.73 -9.13 -6.95
C LYS A 215 3.70 -8.02 -6.69
N GLU A 216 2.53 -8.09 -7.31
CA GLU A 216 1.47 -7.09 -7.11
C GLU A 216 1.03 -6.97 -5.66
N ASP A 217 0.87 -8.10 -4.97
CA ASP A 217 0.47 -8.12 -3.56
C ASP A 217 1.55 -7.53 -2.66
N LEU A 218 2.84 -7.78 -2.95
CA LEU A 218 3.97 -7.15 -2.25
C LEU A 218 4.01 -5.64 -2.47
N VAL A 219 3.86 -5.18 -3.72
CA VAL A 219 3.80 -3.74 -4.04
C VAL A 219 2.66 -3.06 -3.30
N LYS A 220 1.45 -3.65 -3.29
CA LYS A 220 0.31 -3.11 -2.56
C LYS A 220 0.58 -3.03 -1.05
N ARG A 221 1.31 -3.99 -0.48
CA ARG A 221 1.68 -3.98 0.95
C ARG A 221 2.63 -2.83 1.26
N VAL A 222 3.72 -2.71 0.51
CA VAL A 222 4.72 -1.63 0.66
C VAL A 222 4.04 -0.26 0.55
N GLN A 223 3.14 -0.09 -0.43
CA GLN A 223 2.38 1.16 -0.58
C GLN A 223 1.48 1.47 0.61
N ARG A 224 0.79 0.47 1.17
CA ARG A 224 -0.08 0.66 2.36
C ARG A 224 0.73 1.01 3.61
N GLU A 225 1.85 0.33 3.83
CA GLU A 225 2.73 0.58 4.98
C GLU A 225 3.39 1.96 4.88
N GLY A 226 3.85 2.34 3.69
CA GLY A 226 4.37 3.69 3.44
C GLY A 226 3.34 4.80 3.68
N LEU A 227 2.09 4.59 3.26
CA LEU A 227 0.98 5.52 3.53
C LEU A 227 0.68 5.63 5.03
N ALA A 228 0.66 4.51 5.76
CA ALA A 228 0.41 4.52 7.20
C ALA A 228 1.49 5.29 7.98
N MET A 229 2.77 5.13 7.61
CA MET A 229 3.88 5.86 8.22
C MET A 229 3.79 7.37 7.98
N LEU A 230 3.37 7.80 6.79
CA LEU A 230 3.17 9.22 6.48
C LEU A 230 2.04 9.84 7.32
N ILE A 231 0.93 9.12 7.48
CA ILE A 231 -0.20 9.57 8.31
C ILE A 231 0.21 9.69 9.78
N GLU A 232 0.98 8.75 10.31
CA GLU A 232 1.50 8.80 11.67
C GLU A 232 2.42 10.01 11.89
N GLN A 233 3.31 10.29 10.93
CA GLN A 233 4.18 11.48 10.99
C GLN A 233 3.39 12.80 10.95
N GLU A 234 2.33 12.88 10.14
CA GLU A 234 1.48 14.07 10.07
C GLU A 234 0.75 14.32 11.40
N GLY A 235 0.20 13.27 12.02
CA GLY A 235 -0.48 13.38 13.32
C GLY A 235 0.44 13.88 14.45
N VAL A 236 1.69 13.40 14.50
CA VAL A 236 2.68 13.85 15.49
C VAL A 236 3.06 15.33 15.31
N VAL A 237 3.11 15.80 14.06
CA VAL A 237 3.43 17.21 13.75
C VAL A 237 2.27 18.14 14.11
N GLU A 238 1.02 17.74 13.85
CA GLU A 238 -0.15 18.53 14.23
C GLU A 238 -0.27 18.69 15.76
N GLU A 239 -0.05 17.63 16.52
CA GLU A 239 -0.10 17.66 17.99
C GLU A 239 0.97 18.60 18.57
N ALA A 240 2.19 18.54 18.04
CA ALA A 240 3.29 19.43 18.46
C ALA A 240 3.01 20.91 18.15
N ILE A 241 2.39 21.21 17.01
CA ILE A 241 2.00 22.58 16.65
C ILE A 241 0.86 23.08 17.56
N ALA A 242 -0.12 22.23 17.86
CA ALA A 242 -1.23 22.57 18.75
C ALA A 242 -0.74 22.86 20.17
N GLU A 243 0.17 22.03 20.70
CA GLU A 243 0.76 22.24 22.02
C GLU A 243 1.60 23.53 22.06
N ALA A 244 2.41 23.79 21.03
CA ALA A 244 3.20 25.02 20.93
C ALA A 244 2.32 26.29 20.92
N ARG A 245 1.19 26.27 20.21
CA ARG A 245 0.21 27.37 20.21
C ARG A 245 -0.41 27.59 21.58
N ARG A 246 -0.81 26.53 22.27
CA ARG A 246 -1.38 26.63 23.62
C ARG A 246 -0.39 27.25 24.61
N LEU A 247 0.87 26.80 24.58
CA LEU A 247 1.93 27.36 25.43
C LEU A 247 2.22 28.83 25.11
N GLU A 248 2.19 29.22 23.83
CA GLU A 248 2.36 30.62 23.43
C GLU A 248 1.19 31.51 23.90
N GLU A 249 -0.05 31.03 23.79
CA GLU A 249 -1.25 31.73 24.29
C GLU A 249 -1.23 31.90 25.81
N GLU A 250 -0.87 30.85 26.55
CA GLU A 250 -0.69 30.91 28.01
C GLU A 250 0.40 31.91 28.40
N ARG A 251 1.53 31.91 27.70
CA ARG A 251 2.63 32.87 27.95
C ARG A 251 2.18 34.30 27.69
N LYS A 252 1.53 34.58 26.56
CA LYS A 252 1.03 35.91 26.22
C LYS A 252 -0.01 36.40 27.23
N LYS A 253 -0.89 35.51 27.71
CA LYS A 253 -1.87 35.85 28.75
C LYS A 253 -1.19 36.21 30.07
N ALA A 254 -0.18 35.44 30.48
CA ALA A 254 0.60 35.72 31.69
C ALA A 254 1.40 37.02 31.59
N GLU A 255 2.06 37.27 30.45
CA GLU A 255 2.77 38.52 30.18
C GLU A 255 1.83 39.74 30.22
N ARG A 256 0.61 39.60 29.67
CA ARG A 256 -0.42 40.65 29.71
C ARG A 256 -0.87 40.95 31.14
N GLU A 257 -1.13 39.92 31.95
CA GLU A 257 -1.53 40.06 33.34
C GLU A 257 -0.45 40.76 34.18
N GLN A 258 0.81 40.34 34.04
CA GLN A 258 1.92 41.01 34.73
C GLN A 258 2.05 42.47 34.33
N ARG A 259 1.98 42.76 33.03
CA ARG A 259 2.03 44.13 32.53
C ARG A 259 0.86 44.98 33.03
N TRP A 260 -0.34 44.40 33.13
CA TRP A 260 -1.50 45.08 33.71
C TRP A 260 -1.24 45.48 35.16
N LEU A 261 -0.76 44.54 35.99
CA LEU A 261 -0.47 44.82 37.40
C LEU A 261 0.59 45.92 37.56
N ASP A 262 1.67 45.86 36.79
CA ASP A 262 2.75 46.86 36.83
C ASP A 262 2.28 48.26 36.40
N LEU A 263 1.49 48.34 35.32
CA LEU A 263 0.98 49.62 34.81
C LEU A 263 -0.17 50.17 35.65
N ARG A 264 -1.03 49.31 36.19
CA ARG A 264 -2.10 49.69 37.11
C ARG A 264 -1.57 50.46 38.31
N GLU A 265 -0.42 50.07 38.85
CA GLU A 265 0.21 50.78 39.96
C GLU A 265 0.97 52.04 39.49
N SER A 266 1.79 51.92 38.45
CA SER A 266 2.72 52.97 38.03
C SER A 266 2.11 54.14 37.25
N VAL A 267 0.99 53.95 36.54
CA VAL A 267 0.35 55.02 35.75
C VAL A 267 -0.28 56.06 36.69
N ALA A 268 0.01 57.34 36.42
CA ALA A 268 -0.53 58.45 37.19
C ALA A 268 -2.03 58.63 36.98
N TRP A 269 -2.75 58.97 38.05
CA TRP A 269 -4.15 59.35 37.99
C TRP A 269 -4.35 60.63 37.18
N SER A 270 -5.32 60.62 36.28
CA SER A 270 -5.76 61.81 35.55
C SER A 270 -7.17 62.20 35.96
N ASN A 271 -7.33 63.41 36.51
CA ASN A 271 -8.64 63.94 36.86
C ASN A 271 -9.41 64.29 35.57
N LYS A 272 -10.66 63.84 35.48
CA LYS A 272 -11.51 64.02 34.29
C LYS A 272 -12.61 65.05 34.49
N LEU A 273 -12.79 65.54 35.71
CA LEU A 273 -13.82 66.53 36.03
C LEU A 273 -13.20 67.93 36.14
N SER A 274 -13.66 68.86 35.29
CA SER A 274 -13.30 70.28 35.37
C SER A 274 -14.36 71.02 36.20
N PRO A 275 -14.00 71.93 37.12
CA PRO A 275 -14.96 72.65 37.95
C PRO A 275 -15.87 73.60 37.16
N THR A 276 -15.52 73.93 35.92
CA THR A 276 -16.19 74.99 35.15
C THR A 276 -16.99 74.50 33.94
N ASN A 277 -16.73 73.28 33.44
CA ASN A 277 -17.37 72.80 32.21
C ASN A 277 -17.31 71.28 32.04
N LEU A 278 -18.12 70.79 31.11
CA LEU A 278 -18.21 69.37 30.69
C LEU A 278 -17.62 69.15 29.29
N TYR A 279 -16.59 69.90 28.88
CA TYR A 279 -16.12 69.91 27.48
C TYR A 279 -15.69 68.53 26.95
N ASN A 280 -15.09 67.68 27.79
CA ASN A 280 -14.65 66.33 27.41
C ASN A 280 -15.71 65.23 27.66
N TRP A 281 -16.93 65.64 28.03
CA TRP A 281 -18.02 64.74 28.36
C TRP A 281 -19.13 64.82 27.32
N VAL A 282 -19.56 63.67 26.85
CA VAL A 282 -20.72 63.50 25.99
C VAL A 282 -21.93 63.27 26.90
N VAL A 283 -22.84 64.23 26.91
CA VAL A 283 -24.09 64.19 27.69
C VAL A 283 -25.28 63.93 26.77
N THR A 284 -26.32 63.25 27.27
CA THR A 284 -27.63 63.25 26.61
C THR A 284 -28.10 64.70 26.52
N SER A 285 -28.18 65.23 25.30
CA SER A 285 -28.54 66.62 25.12
C SER A 285 -30.05 66.78 25.04
N ASP A 286 -30.66 67.33 26.09
CA ASP A 286 -31.83 68.17 25.90
C ASP A 286 -31.35 69.55 25.42
N ARG A 287 -30.89 69.61 24.16
CA ARG A 287 -30.46 70.88 23.52
C ARG A 287 -31.56 71.95 23.57
N GLN A 288 -32.83 71.55 23.75
CA GLN A 288 -33.97 72.45 23.96
C GLN A 288 -34.01 73.09 25.36
N LEU A 289 -33.59 72.40 26.43
CA LEU A 289 -33.66 72.93 27.81
C LEU A 289 -32.58 74.01 28.04
N VAL A 290 -31.36 73.78 27.59
CA VAL A 290 -30.24 74.75 27.75
C VAL A 290 -30.51 76.04 26.95
N GLY A 291 -31.12 75.94 25.77
CA GLY A 291 -31.51 77.10 24.95
C GLY A 291 -32.65 77.94 25.55
N SER A 292 -33.46 77.35 26.46
CA SER A 292 -34.59 78.00 27.13
C SER A 292 -34.24 78.64 28.50
N GLY A 293 -32.97 78.61 28.90
CA GLY A 293 -32.53 79.15 30.21
C GLY A 293 -32.84 78.25 31.41
N GLN A 294 -33.23 76.99 31.19
CA GLN A 294 -33.39 76.00 32.26
C GLN A 294 -32.05 75.32 32.60
N THR A 295 -31.89 74.90 33.85
CA THR A 295 -30.69 74.20 34.31
C THR A 295 -30.60 72.82 33.65
N GLY A 296 -29.50 72.54 32.94
CA GLY A 296 -29.28 71.23 32.31
C GLY A 296 -29.26 70.09 33.34
N ASN A 297 -29.75 68.92 32.91
CA ASN A 297 -29.94 67.74 33.77
C ASN A 297 -28.62 67.15 34.29
N TRP A 298 -27.54 67.32 33.51
CA TRP A 298 -26.16 67.13 33.95
C TRP A 298 -25.47 68.48 34.02
N ARG A 299 -24.82 68.77 35.16
CA ARG A 299 -24.04 69.99 35.34
C ARG A 299 -22.87 69.77 36.29
N VAL A 300 -21.84 70.59 36.16
CA VAL A 300 -20.78 70.65 37.16
C VAL A 300 -20.94 71.91 37.99
N LEU A 301 -20.78 71.75 39.30
CA LEU A 301 -20.71 72.84 40.27
C LEU A 301 -19.41 72.71 41.04
N GLU A 302 -18.81 73.84 41.39
CA GLU A 302 -17.75 73.86 42.37
C GLU A 302 -18.37 73.89 43.78
N ARG A 303 -18.00 72.91 44.62
CA ARG A 303 -18.37 72.87 46.03
C ARG A 303 -17.12 72.63 46.85
N GLU A 304 -16.85 73.51 47.80
CA GLU A 304 -15.71 73.39 48.71
C GLU A 304 -14.37 73.20 47.95
N GLY A 305 -14.21 73.91 46.83
CA GLY A 305 -13.00 73.84 45.98
C GLY A 305 -12.90 72.56 45.12
N THR A 306 -13.93 71.71 45.11
CA THR A 306 -13.96 70.47 44.33
C THR A 306 -15.04 70.52 43.26
N ALA A 307 -14.71 70.05 42.06
CA ALA A 307 -15.69 69.86 40.99
C ALA A 307 -16.67 68.73 41.38
N VAL A 308 -17.98 69.01 41.31
CA VAL A 308 -19.04 68.04 41.60
C VAL A 308 -19.98 67.98 40.39
N LEU A 309 -20.02 66.80 39.76
CA LEU A 309 -20.99 66.46 38.73
C LEU A 309 -22.34 66.16 39.39
N VAL A 310 -23.38 66.88 39.01
CA VAL A 310 -24.74 66.69 39.51
C VAL A 310 -25.60 66.15 38.40
N GLY A 311 -26.26 65.01 38.66
CA GLY A 311 -27.32 64.45 37.83
C GLY A 311 -28.66 64.59 38.55
N ASP A 312 -29.62 65.25 37.92
CA ASP A 312 -31.01 65.37 38.41
C ASP A 312 -31.94 65.05 37.23
N ASN A 313 -32.48 63.84 37.21
CA ASN A 313 -33.34 63.37 36.12
C ASN A 313 -34.81 63.48 36.48
N ARG A 314 -35.53 64.32 35.73
CA ARG A 314 -36.99 64.45 35.80
C ARG A 314 -37.62 64.48 34.41
N SER A 315 -36.93 63.90 33.44
CA SER A 315 -37.26 64.01 32.03
C SER A 315 -38.30 62.98 31.57
N GLY A 316 -38.58 61.93 32.36
CA GLY A 316 -39.38 60.79 31.92
C GLY A 316 -38.62 59.78 31.06
N SER A 317 -37.30 59.95 30.89
CA SER A 317 -36.44 59.07 30.09
C SER A 317 -35.06 58.85 30.73
N ASP A 318 -34.37 57.77 30.38
CA ASP A 318 -32.99 57.53 30.83
C ASP A 318 -32.03 58.59 30.28
N MET A 319 -31.13 59.07 31.12
CA MET A 319 -30.07 60.00 30.73
C MET A 319 -28.70 59.40 30.94
N PHE A 320 -27.73 59.86 30.15
CA PHE A 320 -26.36 59.42 30.20
C PHE A 320 -25.37 60.57 30.16
N ILE A 321 -24.19 60.31 30.72
CA ILE A 321 -23.00 61.14 30.58
C ILE A 321 -21.77 60.23 30.53
N GLY A 322 -20.89 60.43 29.55
CA GLY A 322 -19.70 59.61 29.41
C GLY A 322 -18.52 60.41 28.87
N LEU A 323 -17.31 59.93 29.11
CA LEU A 323 -16.10 60.55 28.56
C LEU A 323 -15.99 60.25 27.07
N PHE A 324 -15.44 61.20 26.31
CA PHE A 324 -15.08 60.96 24.91
C PHE A 324 -13.84 60.06 24.81
N SER A 325 -14.04 58.74 24.88
CA SER A 325 -12.94 57.77 25.03
C SER A 325 -13.15 56.46 24.26
N ASN A 326 -13.50 56.55 22.98
CA ASN A 326 -13.70 55.43 22.05
C ASN A 326 -12.49 54.48 21.80
N HIS A 327 -11.37 54.73 22.44
CA HIS A 327 -10.05 54.18 22.12
C HIS A 327 -9.42 53.46 23.32
N TRP A 328 -9.99 53.63 24.51
CA TRP A 328 -9.47 53.03 25.72
C TRP A 328 -9.70 51.54 25.72
N GLU A 329 -8.65 50.79 26.04
CA GLU A 329 -8.72 49.37 26.27
C GLU A 329 -8.79 49.16 27.78
N ASP A 330 -7.65 49.05 28.45
CA ASP A 330 -7.60 48.69 29.85
C ASP A 330 -7.45 49.96 30.70
N TYR A 331 -8.30 50.12 31.71
CA TYR A 331 -8.30 51.32 32.55
C TYR A 331 -8.84 51.06 33.96
N VAL A 332 -8.44 51.93 34.88
CA VAL A 332 -8.99 52.01 36.24
C VAL A 332 -9.62 53.38 36.41
N CYS A 333 -10.86 53.43 36.90
CA CYS A 333 -11.58 54.64 37.23
C CYS A 333 -11.90 54.64 38.72
N HIS A 334 -11.63 55.76 39.38
CA HIS A 334 -12.05 56.01 40.75
C HIS A 334 -12.98 57.21 40.75
N PHE A 335 -14.05 57.16 41.52
CA PHE A 335 -14.91 58.31 41.78
C PHE A 335 -15.63 58.13 43.11
N GLU A 336 -16.09 59.24 43.68
CA GLU A 336 -17.02 59.21 44.81
C GLU A 336 -18.42 59.58 44.33
N VAL A 337 -19.43 58.84 44.78
CA VAL A 337 -20.83 59.11 44.46
C VAL A 337 -21.66 59.25 45.72
N ASN A 338 -22.61 60.18 45.68
CA ASN A 338 -23.68 60.34 46.65
C ASN A 338 -25.01 60.25 45.89
N ILE A 339 -25.65 59.10 45.99
CA ILE A 339 -26.98 58.86 45.42
C ILE A 339 -28.00 59.34 46.46
N ARG A 340 -28.86 60.28 46.08
CA ARG A 340 -29.94 60.78 46.96
C ARG A 340 -31.22 60.02 46.73
N ASP A 341 -31.54 59.80 45.46
CA ASP A 341 -32.73 59.11 44.99
C ASP A 341 -32.36 58.27 43.75
N GLY A 342 -32.89 57.05 43.65
CA GLY A 342 -32.70 56.16 42.49
C GLY A 342 -31.38 55.38 42.48
N ALA A 343 -30.90 55.06 41.28
CA ALA A 343 -29.74 54.21 41.03
C ALA A 343 -28.77 54.81 40.00
N LEU A 344 -27.49 54.45 40.10
CA LEU A 344 -26.45 54.76 39.10
C LEU A 344 -26.08 53.50 38.32
N ARG A 345 -26.27 53.52 37.00
CA ARG A 345 -25.82 52.46 36.08
C ARG A 345 -24.53 52.89 35.40
N ILE A 346 -23.56 51.97 35.26
CA ILE A 346 -22.24 52.23 34.69
C ILE A 346 -22.00 51.22 33.58
N SER A 347 -21.77 51.71 32.36
CA SER A 347 -21.43 50.85 31.24
C SER A 347 -19.93 50.97 30.89
N PRO A 348 -19.13 49.89 31.01
CA PRO A 348 -17.75 49.84 30.52
C PRO A 348 -17.69 49.88 28.99
N ARG A 349 -16.51 50.13 28.42
CA ARG A 349 -16.21 49.95 26.98
C ARG A 349 -17.27 50.51 26.02
N THR A 350 -17.95 51.59 26.41
CA THR A 350 -19.05 52.17 25.64
C THR A 350 -18.55 53.31 24.76
N ASN A 351 -18.97 53.28 23.50
CA ASN A 351 -18.59 54.29 22.51
C ASN A 351 -19.54 55.49 22.57
N SER A 352 -19.07 56.59 23.17
CA SER A 352 -19.71 57.90 23.11
C SER A 352 -19.16 58.70 21.91
N ARG A 353 -20.00 58.96 20.89
CA ARG A 353 -19.60 59.75 19.70
C ARG A 353 -20.67 60.81 19.38
N GLY A 354 -20.23 62.02 19.07
CA GLY A 354 -21.00 62.98 18.27
C GLY A 354 -22.44 63.29 18.73
N GLY A 355 -22.70 63.34 20.04
CA GLY A 355 -24.02 63.69 20.58
C GLY A 355 -24.91 62.51 20.97
N GLY A 356 -24.38 61.28 20.97
CA GLY A 356 -25.08 60.08 21.45
C GLY A 356 -24.14 59.00 22.00
N VAL A 357 -24.71 58.04 22.72
CA VAL A 357 -24.09 56.73 22.97
C VAL A 357 -24.44 55.84 21.78
N GLY A 358 -23.44 55.25 21.12
CA GLY A 358 -23.65 54.42 19.92
C GLY A 358 -24.29 53.06 20.22
N ASP A 359 -24.70 52.34 19.17
CA ASP A 359 -25.42 51.04 19.22
C ASP A 359 -24.67 49.90 19.94
N GLN A 360 -23.42 50.11 20.35
CA GLN A 360 -22.60 49.14 21.09
C GLN A 360 -22.41 49.63 22.55
N THR A 361 -23.44 49.45 23.37
CA THR A 361 -23.36 49.60 24.83
C THR A 361 -23.04 48.25 25.46
N SER A 362 -22.01 48.20 26.31
CA SER A 362 -21.74 47.01 27.13
C SER A 362 -22.84 46.80 28.18
N PRO A 363 -23.01 45.58 28.68
CA PRO A 363 -23.84 45.34 29.87
C PRO A 363 -23.46 46.29 31.02
N MET A 364 -24.47 46.80 31.71
CA MET A 364 -24.30 47.83 32.74
C MET A 364 -24.19 47.19 34.12
N LEU A 365 -23.32 47.76 34.95
CA LEU A 365 -23.27 47.48 36.38
C LEU A 365 -24.13 48.51 37.10
N GLU A 366 -24.98 48.08 38.03
CA GLU A 366 -25.93 48.96 38.71
C GLU A 366 -25.57 49.11 40.19
N LEU A 367 -25.46 50.37 40.62
CA LEU A 367 -25.47 50.78 42.02
C LEU A 367 -26.91 51.17 42.38
N GLY A 368 -27.68 50.15 42.76
CA GLY A 368 -29.12 50.23 43.01
C GLY A 368 -29.48 50.37 44.50
N ASP A 369 -30.54 49.68 44.91
CA ASP A 369 -31.14 49.81 46.25
C ASP A 369 -30.21 49.41 47.39
N ASP A 370 -29.29 48.46 47.15
CA ASP A 370 -28.32 48.01 48.15
C ASP A 370 -27.16 49.00 48.37
N PHE A 371 -27.04 50.02 47.50
CA PHE A 371 -25.98 51.02 47.62
C PHE A 371 -26.28 52.03 48.74
N PRO A 372 -25.29 52.44 49.55
CA PRO A 372 -25.53 53.40 50.63
C PRO A 372 -25.95 54.79 50.13
N GLN A 373 -27.20 55.15 50.39
CA GLN A 373 -27.82 56.42 49.95
C GLN A 373 -27.47 57.60 50.87
N SER A 374 -27.56 58.82 50.33
CA SER A 374 -27.43 60.12 51.02
C SER A 374 -26.09 60.37 51.74
N ARG A 375 -25.03 59.69 51.32
CA ARG A 375 -23.65 59.93 51.78
C ARG A 375 -22.66 59.73 50.64
N TRP A 376 -21.45 60.28 50.77
CA TRP A 376 -20.38 60.03 49.82
C TRP A 376 -19.80 58.63 50.03
N VAL A 377 -19.68 57.87 48.94
CA VAL A 377 -19.11 56.53 48.91
C VAL A 377 -18.12 56.45 47.76
N GLY A 378 -16.91 55.96 48.04
CA GLY A 378 -15.89 55.70 47.02
C GLY A 378 -16.22 54.47 46.19
N VAL A 379 -15.96 54.55 44.89
CA VAL A 379 -16.16 53.49 43.91
C VAL A 379 -14.89 53.34 43.07
N ASP A 380 -14.37 52.11 43.03
CA ASP A 380 -13.26 51.72 42.16
C ASP A 380 -13.79 50.81 41.06
N PHE A 381 -13.46 51.15 39.81
CA PHE A 381 -13.95 50.49 38.63
C PHE A 381 -12.80 50.10 37.71
N GLU A 382 -12.59 48.80 37.55
CA GLU A 382 -11.46 48.21 36.83
C GLU A 382 -11.96 47.48 35.57
N VAL A 383 -11.30 47.76 34.46
CA VAL A 383 -11.55 47.13 33.17
C VAL A 383 -10.22 46.60 32.64
N HIS A 384 -10.08 45.27 32.55
CA HIS A 384 -8.89 44.60 32.06
C HIS A 384 -9.28 43.41 31.17
N GLY A 385 -8.95 43.50 29.88
CA GLY A 385 -9.35 42.50 28.89
C GLY A 385 -10.87 42.35 28.87
N ASP A 386 -11.36 41.14 29.12
CA ASP A 386 -12.79 40.81 29.19
C ASP A 386 -13.35 40.91 30.61
N GLN A 387 -12.52 41.22 31.61
CA GLN A 387 -12.93 41.34 33.01
C GLN A 387 -13.29 42.77 33.36
N VAL A 388 -14.42 42.93 34.04
CA VAL A 388 -14.88 44.20 34.59
C VAL A 388 -15.29 43.97 36.03
N VAL A 389 -14.71 44.75 36.93
CA VAL A 389 -14.97 44.69 38.36
C VAL A 389 -15.25 46.08 38.89
N LEU A 390 -16.30 46.22 39.68
CA LEU A 390 -16.66 47.41 40.40
C LEU A 390 -16.65 47.09 41.90
N ARG A 391 -15.91 47.88 42.68
CA ARG A 391 -15.87 47.79 44.15
C ARG A 391 -16.35 49.09 44.76
N TYR A 392 -17.13 49.02 45.85
CA TYR A 392 -17.61 50.22 46.54
C TYR A 392 -17.70 50.05 48.05
N GLY A 393 -17.68 51.19 48.75
CA GLY A 393 -17.87 51.25 50.20
C GLY A 393 -16.69 50.73 51.04
N ASP A 394 -16.80 50.91 52.36
CA ASP A 394 -15.78 50.49 53.30
C ASP A 394 -15.65 48.95 53.40
N SER A 395 -16.72 48.23 53.04
CA SER A 395 -16.80 46.77 52.92
C SER A 395 -16.14 46.21 51.66
N SER A 396 -15.81 47.06 50.68
CA SER A 396 -15.34 46.64 49.34
C SER A 396 -16.31 45.67 48.65
N ASP A 397 -17.61 45.98 48.70
CA ASP A 397 -18.64 45.18 48.03
C ASP A 397 -18.35 45.15 46.53
N GLU A 398 -18.40 43.95 45.92
CA GLU A 398 -17.95 43.72 44.55
C GLU A 398 -19.10 43.35 43.62
N ILE A 399 -19.15 44.01 42.46
CA ILE A 399 -20.02 43.68 41.33
C ILE A 399 -19.14 43.46 40.11
N SER A 400 -19.28 42.32 39.44
CA SER A 400 -18.48 41.99 38.26
C SER A 400 -19.34 41.52 37.10
N LEU A 401 -18.82 41.67 35.88
CA LEU A 401 -19.38 41.04 34.69
C LEU A 401 -18.67 39.72 34.45
N ASP A 402 -19.44 38.67 34.17
CA ASP A 402 -18.89 37.34 33.87
C ASP A 402 -18.24 37.35 32.48
N PRO A 403 -16.92 37.14 32.37
CA PRO A 403 -16.19 37.19 31.10
C PRO A 403 -16.58 36.04 30.14
N GLU A 404 -17.15 34.93 30.62
CA GLU A 404 -17.56 33.82 29.75
C GLU A 404 -18.87 34.10 29.02
N THR A 405 -19.78 34.83 29.67
CA THR A 405 -21.13 35.11 29.15
C THR A 405 -21.28 36.53 28.63
N THR A 406 -20.39 37.45 29.01
CA THR A 406 -20.45 38.86 28.62
C THR A 406 -19.43 39.19 27.54
N ARG A 407 -19.91 39.61 26.37
CA ARG A 407 -19.04 40.13 25.30
C ARG A 407 -18.90 41.64 25.42
N LEU A 408 -17.69 42.10 25.70
CA LEU A 408 -17.35 43.52 25.75
C LEU A 408 -16.76 43.99 24.41
N PRO A 409 -17.01 45.24 24.00
CA PRO A 409 -16.28 45.86 22.91
C PRO A 409 -14.78 45.94 23.21
N SER A 410 -13.97 45.76 22.15
CA SER A 410 -12.51 45.79 22.24
C SER A 410 -11.94 47.16 22.60
N THR A 411 -12.73 48.24 22.55
CA THR A 411 -12.39 49.57 23.06
C THR A 411 -13.63 50.35 23.48
N GLY A 412 -13.45 51.29 24.41
CA GLY A 412 -14.44 52.30 24.75
C GLY A 412 -14.25 52.86 26.16
N GLY A 413 -14.93 53.97 26.43
CA GLY A 413 -14.90 54.62 27.74
C GLY A 413 -15.89 54.01 28.73
N PHE A 414 -16.05 54.67 29.87
CA PHE A 414 -17.21 54.44 30.72
C PHE A 414 -18.29 55.50 30.48
N VAL A 415 -19.53 55.08 30.66
CA VAL A 415 -20.71 55.95 30.60
C VAL A 415 -21.55 55.72 31.84
N PHE A 416 -21.92 56.81 32.50
CA PHE A 416 -22.90 56.83 33.58
C PHE A 416 -24.30 56.98 33.00
N PHE A 417 -25.23 56.18 33.50
CA PHE A 417 -26.65 56.18 33.16
C PHE A 417 -27.47 56.38 34.43
N ILE A 418 -28.49 57.23 34.35
CA ILE A 418 -29.45 57.45 35.42
C ILE A 418 -30.88 57.37 34.90
N ALA A 419 -31.73 56.66 35.63
CA ALA A 419 -33.15 56.52 35.32
C ALA A 419 -33.92 57.81 35.61
N ASP A 420 -35.17 57.88 35.14
CA ASP A 420 -36.09 58.95 35.56
C ASP A 420 -36.31 58.92 37.08
N GLY A 421 -36.35 60.11 37.70
CA GLY A 421 -36.46 60.25 39.15
C GLY A 421 -35.15 60.11 39.92
N THR A 422 -34.03 59.74 39.26
CA THR A 422 -32.72 59.65 39.93
C THR A 422 -32.11 61.02 40.19
N ARG A 423 -31.58 61.20 41.41
CA ARG A 423 -30.79 62.37 41.80
C ARG A 423 -29.50 61.93 42.49
N LEU A 424 -28.37 62.37 41.96
CA LEU A 424 -27.05 62.03 42.50
C LEU A 424 -26.00 63.11 42.28
N GLU A 425 -24.91 62.98 43.02
CA GLU A 425 -23.72 63.82 42.92
C GLU A 425 -22.48 62.92 42.80
N ILE A 426 -21.58 63.21 41.87
CA ILE A 426 -20.33 62.49 41.64
C ILE A 426 -19.18 63.48 41.75
N ARG A 427 -18.10 63.11 42.43
CA ARG A 427 -16.88 63.92 42.51
C ARG A 427 -15.63 63.06 42.36
N ASP A 428 -14.49 63.73 42.22
CA ASP A 428 -13.18 63.09 42.17
C ASP A 428 -13.05 61.99 41.11
N VAL A 429 -13.60 62.21 39.91
CA VAL A 429 -13.52 61.25 38.80
C VAL A 429 -12.09 61.23 38.26
N ARG A 430 -11.32 60.21 38.65
CA ARG A 430 -9.93 60.00 38.28
C ARG A 430 -9.79 58.72 37.47
N VAL A 431 -8.94 58.75 36.44
CA VAL A 431 -8.70 57.58 35.58
C VAL A 431 -7.21 57.32 35.42
N LYS A 432 -6.79 56.07 35.58
CA LYS A 432 -5.54 55.52 35.05
C LYS A 432 -5.84 54.82 33.73
N LEU A 433 -5.27 55.31 32.64
CA LEU A 433 -5.38 54.69 31.32
C LEU A 433 -4.18 53.78 31.12
N VAL A 434 -4.40 52.46 31.17
CA VAL A 434 -3.33 51.46 31.14
C VAL A 434 -3.03 51.02 29.70
N SER A 435 -4.07 50.84 28.88
CA SER A 435 -3.92 50.57 27.43
C SER A 435 -4.92 51.38 26.59
N ASP A 436 -4.47 51.79 25.40
CA ASP A 436 -5.20 52.65 24.47
C ASP A 436 -4.83 52.29 23.02
N THR A 437 -5.84 52.08 22.18
CA THR A 437 -5.68 51.81 20.73
C THR A 437 -5.09 52.96 19.92
N ARG A 438 -5.18 54.23 20.37
CA ARG A 438 -4.41 55.32 19.74
C ARG A 438 -2.92 55.21 20.06
N GLY A 439 -2.60 54.60 21.20
CA GLY A 439 -1.26 54.11 21.53
C GLY A 439 -0.95 52.74 20.93
N GLY A 440 -1.83 52.23 20.05
CA GLY A 440 -1.70 50.98 19.32
C GLY A 440 -0.55 51.01 18.31
N GLY A 441 0.65 50.91 18.83
CA GLY A 441 1.76 50.30 18.17
C GLY A 441 2.66 49.73 19.24
N ILE A 442 3.20 48.56 18.97
CA ILE A 442 4.44 48.07 19.58
C ILE A 442 5.63 49.00 19.17
N TRP A 443 5.37 50.30 18.94
CA TRP A 443 6.13 51.27 18.14
C TRP A 443 5.88 52.76 18.49
N ALA A 444 5.47 53.12 19.70
CA ALA A 444 5.40 54.53 20.10
C ALA A 444 6.29 54.86 21.32
N ARG A 445 7.59 54.94 21.01
CA ARG A 445 8.79 55.22 21.83
C ARG A 445 9.32 54.12 22.73
#